data_AF-A0A7X1I8W5-F1
#
_entry.id   AF-A0A7X1I8W5-F1
#
_cell.length_a   1.000
_cell.length_b   1.000
_cell.length_c   1.000
_cell.angle_alpha   90.00
_cell.angle_beta   90.00
_cell.angle_gamma   90.00
#
_symmetry.space_group_name_H-M   'P 1'
#
loop_
_entity.id
_entity.type
_entity.pdbx_description
1 polymer ?
#
loop_
_entity_poly.entity_id
_entity_poly.type
_entity_poly.pdbx_seq_one_letter_code
_entity_poly.pdbx_strand_id
1 'polypeptide(L)'
;MNRLVLLDEVPANAETWAQARVFRLAAARGVRGIVAHSDPEPRTRLTAHGPEVIFPGHHGTIYQAKGMDYLGKTRPRRLTMLPDGSVLHDRAMSKVRNDECGRGGVERRLVALGARPRSEGEPGRGWLEEALQAVGARVVSHGGNHRYAAYIGPRAGRRFAATSYPYPKADRGGAVA
;
A
#
# COMPACT_ATOMS: atom_id res chain seq x y z
N MET A 1 7.46 -5.19 5.70
CA MET A 1 7.50 -5.04 4.23
C MET A 1 6.87 -6.30 3.64
N ASN A 2 5.63 -6.22 3.15
CA ASN A 2 4.95 -7.38 2.56
C ASN A 2 5.12 -7.31 1.04
N ARG A 3 6.28 -7.72 0.54
CA ARG A 3 6.56 -7.83 -0.90
C ARG A 3 6.66 -9.30 -1.27
N LEU A 4 6.19 -9.67 -2.45
CA LEU A 4 6.59 -10.93 -3.06
C LEU A 4 8.06 -10.79 -3.44
N VAL A 5 8.92 -11.60 -2.85
CA VAL A 5 10.36 -11.62 -3.12
C VAL A 5 10.72 -13.01 -3.57
N LEU A 6 11.47 -13.11 -4.66
CA LEU A 6 12.06 -14.35 -5.15
C LEU A 6 13.58 -14.28 -4.93
N LEU A 7 14.22 -15.44 -4.85
CA LEU A 7 15.68 -15.52 -4.78
C LEU A 7 16.28 -15.12 -6.13
N ASP A 8 17.46 -14.50 -6.10
CA ASP A 8 18.15 -14.01 -7.31
C ASP A 8 18.51 -15.14 -8.29
N GLU A 9 18.67 -16.36 -7.79
CA GLU A 9 18.95 -17.57 -8.57
C GLU A 9 17.76 -18.06 -9.40
N VAL A 10 16.55 -17.54 -9.13
CA VAL A 10 15.34 -18.06 -9.77
C VAL A 10 15.24 -17.52 -11.20
N PRO A 11 15.02 -18.37 -12.22
CA PRO A 11 14.94 -17.95 -13.61
C PRO A 11 13.85 -16.91 -13.88
N ALA A 12 14.02 -16.20 -15.00
CA ALA A 12 13.02 -15.27 -15.52
C ALA A 12 11.63 -15.93 -15.60
N ASN A 13 10.58 -15.14 -15.37
CA ASN A 13 9.16 -15.54 -15.30
C ASN A 13 8.71 -16.31 -14.05
N ALA A 14 9.60 -16.63 -13.11
CA ALA A 14 9.21 -17.35 -11.91
C ALA A 14 8.18 -16.61 -11.04
N GLU A 15 8.18 -15.27 -11.06
CA GLU A 15 7.15 -14.49 -10.35
C GLU A 15 5.76 -14.76 -10.91
N THR A 16 5.67 -14.86 -12.24
CA THR A 16 4.41 -15.19 -12.92
C THR A 16 4.01 -16.64 -12.67
N TRP A 17 4.97 -17.58 -12.68
CA TRP A 17 4.72 -18.98 -12.35
C TRP A 17 4.23 -19.14 -10.90
N ALA A 18 4.89 -18.50 -9.93
CA ALA A 18 4.54 -18.58 -8.52
C ALA A 18 3.13 -18.04 -8.28
N GLN A 19 2.80 -16.89 -8.87
CA GLN A 19 1.44 -16.33 -8.79
C GLN A 19 0.40 -17.27 -9.41
N ALA A 20 0.66 -17.85 -10.58
CA ALA A 20 -0.24 -18.82 -11.21
C ALA A 20 -0.46 -20.06 -10.31
N ARG A 21 0.61 -20.56 -9.67
CA ARG A 21 0.53 -21.67 -8.71
C ARG A 21 -0.32 -21.31 -7.49
N VAL A 22 -0.11 -20.13 -6.92
CA VAL A 22 -0.90 -19.61 -5.78
C VAL A 22 -2.37 -19.51 -6.16
N PHE A 23 -2.71 -18.95 -7.32
CA PHE A 23 -4.11 -18.83 -7.76
C PHE A 23 -4.77 -20.19 -7.97
N ARG A 24 -4.06 -21.17 -8.52
CA ARG A 24 -4.57 -22.55 -8.63
C ARG A 24 -4.86 -23.15 -7.26
N LEU A 25 -3.95 -23.00 -6.30
CA LEU A 25 -4.10 -23.52 -4.94
C LEU A 25 -5.21 -22.80 -4.15
N ALA A 26 -5.39 -21.50 -4.37
CA ALA A 26 -6.47 -20.71 -3.78
C ALA A 26 -7.84 -21.13 -4.37
N ALA A 27 -7.90 -21.36 -5.68
CA ALA A 27 -9.11 -21.84 -6.34
C ALA A 27 -9.55 -23.23 -5.87
N ALA A 28 -8.60 -24.13 -5.62
CA ALA A 28 -8.88 -25.43 -5.01
C ALA A 28 -9.48 -25.32 -3.60
N ARG A 29 -9.27 -24.19 -2.92
CA ARG A 29 -9.88 -23.86 -1.61
C ARG A 29 -11.16 -23.03 -1.73
N GLY A 30 -11.73 -22.91 -2.94
CA GLY A 30 -12.98 -22.20 -3.17
C GLY A 30 -12.86 -20.71 -3.47
N VAL A 31 -11.65 -20.13 -3.47
CA VAL A 31 -11.46 -18.72 -3.85
C VAL A 31 -11.74 -18.55 -5.35
N ARG A 32 -12.60 -17.59 -5.72
CA ARG A 32 -13.06 -17.45 -7.12
C ARG A 32 -12.53 -16.22 -7.84
N GLY A 33 -11.93 -15.30 -7.13
CA GLY A 33 -11.32 -14.12 -7.73
C GLY A 33 -10.30 -13.48 -6.81
N ILE A 34 -9.51 -12.60 -7.41
CA ILE A 34 -8.50 -11.79 -6.76
C ILE A 34 -8.84 -10.33 -7.02
N VAL A 35 -8.68 -9.50 -5.98
CA VAL A 35 -8.69 -8.04 -6.11
C VAL A 35 -7.31 -7.54 -5.70
N ALA A 36 -6.72 -6.72 -6.55
CA ALA A 36 -5.42 -6.12 -6.32
C ALA A 36 -5.51 -4.60 -6.39
N HIS A 37 -4.67 -3.94 -5.60
CA HIS A 37 -4.57 -2.49 -5.56
C HIS A 37 -3.17 -2.06 -5.95
N SER A 38 -3.10 -0.95 -6.68
CA SER A 38 -1.84 -0.34 -7.08
C SER A 38 -1.86 1.12 -6.68
N ASP A 39 -0.91 1.53 -5.85
CA ASP A 39 -0.79 2.91 -5.40
C ASP A 39 0.06 3.70 -6.39
N PRO A 40 -0.51 4.65 -7.16
CA PRO A 40 0.25 5.40 -8.16
C PRO A 40 1.13 6.49 -7.54
N GLU A 41 0.95 6.83 -6.26
CA GLU A 41 1.59 8.02 -5.68
C GLU A 41 2.99 7.72 -5.17
N PRO A 42 4.02 8.45 -5.64
CA PRO A 42 5.36 8.32 -5.11
C PRO A 42 5.41 8.69 -3.62
N ARG A 43 6.29 8.02 -2.88
CA ARG A 43 6.62 8.38 -1.50
C ARG A 43 8.09 8.73 -1.42
N THR A 44 8.34 9.87 -0.80
CA THR A 44 9.69 10.38 -0.53
C THR A 44 9.90 10.45 0.98
N ARG A 45 11.16 10.27 1.38
CA ARG A 45 11.65 10.51 2.73
C ARG A 45 12.70 11.61 2.68
N LEU A 46 12.73 12.48 3.67
CA LEU A 46 13.81 13.45 3.80
C LEU A 46 15.03 12.80 4.49
N THR A 47 16.20 12.92 3.89
CA THR A 47 17.49 12.46 4.45
C THR A 47 18.45 13.64 4.62
N ALA A 48 19.60 13.41 5.26
CA ALA A 48 20.66 14.41 5.34
C ALA A 48 21.19 14.87 3.97
N HIS A 49 21.01 14.05 2.93
CA HIS A 49 21.43 14.33 1.56
C HIS A 49 20.30 14.87 0.67
N GLY A 50 19.12 15.16 1.25
CA GLY A 50 17.92 15.61 0.52
C GLY A 50 16.83 14.55 0.41
N PRO A 51 15.78 14.80 -0.39
CA PRO A 51 14.66 13.89 -0.56
C PRO A 51 15.06 12.62 -1.33
N GLU A 52 14.74 11.46 -0.76
CA GLU A 52 14.96 10.13 -1.33
C GLU A 52 13.62 9.50 -1.69
N VAL A 53 13.48 8.96 -2.91
CA VAL A 53 12.28 8.21 -3.33
C VAL A 53 12.34 6.79 -2.79
N ILE A 54 11.43 6.45 -1.87
CA ILE A 54 11.34 5.10 -1.27
C ILE A 54 10.30 4.21 -1.96
N PHE A 55 9.38 4.83 -2.70
CA PHE A 55 8.37 4.16 -3.50
C PHE A 55 8.07 5.05 -4.70
N PRO A 56 8.36 4.65 -5.94
CA PRO A 56 8.16 5.49 -7.12
C PRO A 56 6.70 5.59 -7.56
N GLY A 57 5.78 4.92 -6.88
CA GLY A 57 4.44 4.66 -7.41
C GLY A 57 4.39 3.36 -8.20
N HIS A 58 3.20 2.79 -8.32
CA HIS A 58 2.92 1.57 -9.06
C HIS A 58 1.58 1.74 -9.77
N HIS A 59 1.58 1.69 -11.11
CA HIS A 59 0.36 1.75 -11.92
C HIS A 59 -0.27 0.38 -12.19
N GLY A 60 0.29 -0.71 -11.66
CA GLY A 60 -0.28 -2.04 -11.80
C GLY A 60 0.13 -2.73 -13.09
N THR A 61 1.29 -2.38 -13.66
CA THR A 61 1.81 -2.97 -14.92
C THR A 61 1.77 -4.50 -14.90
N ILE A 62 2.07 -5.11 -13.76
CA ILE A 62 2.00 -6.56 -13.60
C ILE A 62 0.56 -7.10 -13.72
N TYR A 63 -0.42 -6.39 -13.16
CA TYR A 63 -1.83 -6.78 -13.26
C TYR A 63 -2.36 -6.63 -14.69
N GLN A 64 -1.93 -5.56 -15.37
CA GLN A 64 -2.22 -5.32 -16.78
C GLN A 64 -1.65 -6.42 -17.67
N ALA A 65 -0.38 -6.80 -17.46
CA ALA A 65 0.28 -7.89 -18.19
C ALA A 65 -0.39 -9.25 -17.96
N LYS A 66 -1.01 -9.45 -16.79
CA LYS A 66 -1.83 -10.63 -16.47
C LYS A 66 -3.24 -10.58 -17.04
N GLY A 67 -3.62 -9.50 -17.73
CA GLY A 67 -4.94 -9.33 -18.27
C GLY A 67 -6.04 -9.15 -17.22
N MET A 68 -5.71 -8.65 -16.02
CA MET A 68 -6.71 -8.36 -14.98
C MET A 68 -7.60 -7.18 -15.38
N ASP A 69 -8.90 -7.26 -15.12
CA ASP A 69 -9.83 -6.17 -15.40
C ASP A 69 -9.52 -4.97 -14.50
N TYR A 70 -9.36 -3.80 -15.11
CA TYR A 70 -9.15 -2.55 -14.39
C TYR A 70 -10.49 -1.91 -14.02
N LEU A 71 -10.70 -1.69 -12.73
CA LEU A 71 -11.97 -1.28 -12.15
C LEU A 71 -12.00 0.20 -11.72
N GLY A 72 -11.09 1.02 -12.25
CA GLY A 72 -10.94 2.41 -11.82
C GLY A 72 -10.19 2.55 -10.48
N LYS A 73 -10.21 3.75 -9.90
CA LYS A 73 -9.55 4.05 -8.62
C LYS A 73 -10.47 3.79 -7.42
N THR A 74 -9.89 3.53 -6.24
CA THR A 74 -10.59 3.67 -4.97
C THR A 74 -10.96 5.13 -4.74
N ARG A 75 -11.83 5.40 -3.75
CA ARG A 75 -12.13 6.78 -3.34
C ARG A 75 -10.85 7.51 -2.91
N PRO A 76 -10.71 8.82 -3.21
CA PRO A 76 -9.68 9.66 -2.63
C PRO A 76 -9.74 9.64 -1.10
N ARG A 77 -8.60 9.85 -0.46
CA ARG A 77 -8.47 9.86 1.00
C ARG A 77 -7.30 10.73 1.45
N ARG A 78 -7.24 11.02 2.74
CA ARG A 78 -6.07 11.65 3.36
C ARG A 78 -5.19 10.57 3.99
N LEU A 79 -3.88 10.72 3.87
CA LEU A 79 -2.90 9.83 4.47
C LEU A 79 -2.07 10.59 5.51
N THR A 80 -1.83 9.96 6.65
CA THR A 80 -0.84 10.47 7.62
C THR A 80 0.52 9.89 7.24
N MET A 81 1.36 10.73 6.66
CA MET A 81 2.71 10.41 6.22
C MET A 81 3.70 10.68 7.35
N LEU A 82 4.51 9.68 7.69
CA LEU A 82 5.60 9.81 8.64
C LEU A 82 6.88 10.29 7.94
N PRO A 83 7.85 10.85 8.67
CA PRO A 83 9.09 11.37 8.09
C PRO A 83 9.90 10.32 7.34
N ASP A 84 9.80 9.06 7.76
CA ASP A 84 10.42 7.91 7.09
C ASP A 84 9.78 7.58 5.72
N GLY A 85 8.84 8.40 5.25
CA GLY A 85 8.11 8.27 3.99
C GLY A 85 6.99 7.24 4.03
N SER A 86 6.77 6.59 5.16
CA SER A 86 5.71 5.60 5.28
C SER A 86 4.35 6.21 5.63
N VAL A 87 3.28 5.41 5.46
CA VAL A 87 1.93 5.78 5.88
C VAL A 87 1.65 5.20 7.27
N LEU A 88 1.16 6.03 8.18
CA LEU A 88 0.48 5.58 9.39
C LEU A 88 -1.03 5.47 9.12
N HIS A 89 -1.54 4.24 9.07
CA HIS A 89 -2.93 3.99 8.73
C HIS A 89 -3.92 4.41 9.83
N ASP A 90 -5.11 4.86 9.42
CA ASP A 90 -6.18 5.27 10.34
C ASP A 90 -6.53 4.20 11.35
N ARG A 91 -6.53 2.92 10.95
CA ARG A 91 -6.79 1.81 11.87
C ARG A 91 -5.69 1.67 12.93
N ALA A 92 -4.43 1.91 12.57
CA ALA A 92 -3.31 1.88 13.50
C ALA A 92 -3.41 3.03 14.51
N MET A 93 -3.74 4.24 14.05
CA MET A 93 -4.01 5.39 14.91
C MET A 93 -5.22 5.16 15.83
N SER A 94 -6.29 4.58 15.30
CA SER A 94 -7.50 4.22 16.04
C SER A 94 -7.19 3.30 17.22
N LYS A 95 -6.31 2.31 17.04
CA LYS A 95 -5.87 1.44 18.14
C LYS A 95 -5.19 2.21 19.27
N VAL A 96 -4.38 3.21 18.95
CA VAL A 96 -3.73 4.05 19.96
C VAL A 96 -4.76 4.94 20.67
N ARG A 97 -5.64 5.61 19.91
CA ARG A 97 -6.67 6.49 20.47
C ARG A 97 -7.62 5.79 21.44
N ASN A 98 -7.93 4.53 21.15
CA ASN A 98 -8.93 3.73 21.88
C ASN A 98 -8.29 2.68 22.80
N ASP A 99 -6.97 2.72 23.00
CA ASP A 99 -6.24 1.76 23.82
C ASP A 99 -6.43 0.28 23.46
N GLU A 100 -6.59 -0.01 22.17
CA GLU A 100 -6.83 -1.36 21.68
C GLU A 100 -5.54 -2.20 21.53
N CYS A 101 -5.73 -3.52 21.41
CA CYS A 101 -4.63 -4.46 21.17
C CYS A 101 -3.88 -4.17 19.85
N GLY A 102 -2.55 -4.18 19.96
CA GLY A 102 -1.62 -3.87 18.86
C GLY A 102 -1.17 -2.40 18.80
N ARG A 103 -1.61 -1.54 19.73
CA ARG A 103 -1.13 -0.16 19.84
C ARG A 103 0.38 -0.06 20.10
N GLY A 104 0.96 -0.97 20.89
CA GLY A 104 2.37 -0.92 21.26
C GLY A 104 3.35 -1.04 20.07
N GLY A 105 2.92 -1.59 18.93
CA GLY A 105 3.71 -1.55 17.70
C GLY A 105 3.75 -0.15 17.07
N VAL A 106 2.64 0.58 17.17
CA VAL A 106 2.54 1.97 16.69
C VAL A 106 3.31 2.90 17.62
N GLU A 107 3.16 2.74 18.93
CA GLU A 107 3.84 3.56 19.93
C GLU A 107 5.37 3.45 19.80
N ARG A 108 5.92 2.22 19.81
CA ARG A 108 7.36 1.99 19.60
C ARG A 108 7.87 2.60 18.30
N ARG A 109 7.07 2.54 17.25
CA ARG A 109 7.45 3.11 15.95
C ARG A 109 7.56 4.64 16.02
N LEU A 110 6.58 5.32 16.61
CA LEU A 110 6.61 6.78 16.75
C LEU A 110 7.76 7.21 17.67
N VAL A 111 8.03 6.46 18.74
CA VAL A 111 9.20 6.69 19.61
C VAL A 111 10.51 6.55 18.84
N ALA A 112 10.64 5.51 18.01
CA ALA A 112 11.82 5.34 17.15
C ALA A 112 12.01 6.46 16.12
N LEU A 113 10.96 7.23 15.83
CA LEU A 113 10.99 8.41 14.95
C LEU A 113 11.16 9.73 15.73
N GLY A 114 11.34 9.68 17.04
CA GLY A 114 11.62 10.85 17.89
C GLY A 114 10.47 11.32 18.78
N ALA A 115 9.33 10.61 18.83
CA ALA A 115 8.31 10.90 19.83
C ALA A 115 8.78 10.49 21.24
N ARG A 116 8.27 11.16 22.27
CA ARG A 116 8.46 10.69 23.65
C ARG A 116 7.68 9.39 23.90
N PRO A 117 8.17 8.50 24.79
CA PRO A 117 7.36 7.40 25.30
C PRO A 117 6.06 7.92 25.94
N ARG A 118 5.00 7.13 25.82
CA ARG A 118 3.72 7.39 26.48
C ARG A 118 3.84 7.04 27.96
N SER A 119 3.39 7.93 28.83
CA SER A 119 3.39 7.69 30.28
C SER A 119 2.31 6.67 30.66
N GLU A 120 2.51 5.97 31.77
CA GLU A 120 1.51 5.04 32.28
C GLU A 120 0.20 5.77 32.61
N GLY A 121 -0.93 5.23 32.16
CA GLY A 121 -2.26 5.84 32.34
C GLY A 121 -2.55 7.08 31.49
N GLU A 122 -1.58 7.61 30.75
CA GLU A 122 -1.78 8.76 29.86
C GLU A 122 -2.80 8.41 28.76
N PRO A 123 -3.80 9.25 28.43
CA PRO A 123 -4.76 8.97 27.35
C PRO A 123 -4.11 8.92 25.95
N GLY A 124 -4.39 7.85 25.19
CA GLY A 124 -3.71 7.60 23.91
C GLY A 124 -4.04 8.60 22.82
N ARG A 125 -5.20 9.26 22.88
CA ARG A 125 -5.56 10.35 21.96
C ARG A 125 -4.60 11.55 22.07
N GLY A 126 -4.42 12.07 23.30
CA GLY A 126 -3.57 13.24 23.54
C GLY A 126 -2.13 12.93 23.21
N TRP A 127 -1.63 11.78 23.67
CA TRP A 127 -0.29 11.32 23.35
C TRP A 127 -0.05 11.20 21.84
N LEU A 128 -1.00 10.61 21.09
CA LEU A 128 -0.84 10.44 19.64
C LEU A 128 -0.80 11.78 18.90
N GLU A 129 -1.61 12.74 19.30
CA GLU A 129 -1.61 14.09 18.70
C GLU A 129 -0.26 14.78 18.89
N GLU A 130 0.27 14.76 20.11
CA GLU A 130 1.61 15.29 20.42
C GLU A 130 2.71 14.52 19.67
N ALA A 131 2.67 13.19 19.68
CA ALA A 131 3.66 12.35 19.02
C ALA A 131 3.69 12.60 17.50
N LEU A 132 2.54 12.74 16.84
CA LEU A 132 2.48 13.03 15.41
C LEU A 132 3.05 14.40 15.07
N GLN A 133 2.84 15.41 15.92
CA GLN A 133 3.49 16.70 15.74
C GLN A 133 5.00 16.64 15.98
N ALA A 134 5.43 15.99 17.07
CA ALA A 134 6.84 15.88 17.45
C ALA A 134 7.68 15.18 16.37
N VAL A 135 7.16 14.10 15.77
CA VAL A 135 7.86 13.45 14.66
C VAL A 135 7.76 14.24 13.36
N GLY A 136 6.90 15.26 13.25
CA GLY A 136 6.69 16.00 12.00
C GLY A 136 5.88 15.22 10.96
N ALA A 137 4.90 14.43 11.41
CA ALA A 137 3.98 13.74 10.52
C ALA A 137 3.14 14.75 9.72
N ARG A 138 2.87 14.44 8.46
CA ARG A 138 2.15 15.33 7.53
C ARG A 138 0.90 14.64 7.02
N VAL A 139 -0.17 15.41 6.83
CA VAL A 139 -1.35 14.89 6.15
C VAL A 139 -1.31 15.22 4.67
N VAL A 140 -1.33 14.20 3.83
CA VAL A 140 -1.22 14.31 2.38
C VAL A 140 -2.52 13.85 1.72
N SER A 141 -2.94 14.53 0.65
CA SER A 141 -4.07 14.10 -0.18
C SER A 141 -3.65 12.95 -1.08
N HIS A 142 -4.45 11.89 -1.13
CA HIS A 142 -4.24 10.71 -1.95
C HIS A 142 -5.45 10.51 -2.87
N GLY A 143 -5.22 10.47 -4.17
CA GLY A 143 -6.24 10.37 -5.21
C GLY A 143 -6.86 8.97 -5.36
N GLY A 144 -6.47 8.00 -4.54
CA GLY A 144 -6.96 6.62 -4.56
C GLY A 144 -6.06 5.64 -5.31
N ASN A 145 -6.15 4.36 -4.95
CA ASN A 145 -5.39 3.29 -5.57
C ASN A 145 -6.11 2.79 -6.83
N HIS A 146 -5.38 2.45 -7.88
CA HIS A 146 -5.91 1.69 -9.01
C HIS A 146 -6.35 0.31 -8.55
N ARG A 147 -7.53 -0.13 -9.01
CA ARG A 147 -8.11 -1.43 -8.66
C ARG A 147 -8.10 -2.37 -9.85
N TYR A 148 -7.67 -3.59 -9.61
CA TYR A 148 -7.65 -4.66 -10.60
C TYR A 148 -8.36 -5.89 -10.05
N ALA A 149 -9.05 -6.62 -10.91
CA ALA A 149 -9.65 -7.90 -10.51
C ALA A 149 -9.51 -8.96 -11.60
N ALA A 150 -9.47 -10.21 -11.17
CA ALA A 150 -9.55 -11.35 -12.07
C ALA A 150 -10.31 -12.49 -11.41
N TYR A 151 -11.08 -13.23 -12.20
CA TYR A 151 -11.53 -14.55 -11.80
C TYR A 151 -10.35 -15.53 -11.85
N ILE A 152 -10.36 -16.50 -10.94
CA ILE A 152 -9.36 -17.59 -10.88
C ILE A 152 -10.03 -18.96 -10.93
N GLY A 153 -9.24 -19.99 -11.20
CA GLY A 153 -9.72 -21.38 -11.28
C GLY A 153 -10.63 -21.60 -12.48
N PRO A 154 -11.76 -22.33 -12.34
CA PRO A 154 -12.65 -22.67 -13.45
C PRO A 154 -13.28 -21.47 -14.19
N ARG A 155 -13.16 -20.26 -13.63
CA ARG A 155 -13.67 -19.02 -14.24
C ARG A 155 -12.54 -18.13 -14.78
N ALA A 156 -11.29 -18.60 -14.75
CA ALA A 156 -10.17 -17.89 -15.34
C ALA A 156 -10.50 -17.56 -16.81
N GLY A 157 -10.30 -16.31 -17.21
CA GLY A 157 -10.66 -15.80 -18.54
C GLY A 157 -12.02 -15.12 -18.64
N ARG A 158 -12.90 -15.25 -17.64
CA ARG A 158 -14.11 -14.41 -17.58
C ARG A 158 -13.75 -12.96 -17.28
N ARG A 159 -14.53 -12.04 -17.84
CA ARG A 159 -14.43 -10.59 -17.61
C ARG A 159 -15.52 -10.10 -16.66
N PHE A 160 -15.22 -9.08 -15.88
CA PHE A 160 -16.22 -8.32 -15.11
C PHE A 160 -16.97 -7.39 -16.07
N ALA A 161 -18.17 -7.81 -16.49
CA ALA A 161 -18.95 -7.21 -17.58
C ALA A 161 -19.32 -5.72 -17.40
N ALA A 162 -19.18 -5.14 -16.20
CA ALA A 162 -19.71 -3.82 -15.87
C ALA A 162 -18.65 -2.71 -15.68
N THR A 163 -17.35 -2.99 -15.80
CA THR A 163 -16.32 -2.13 -15.18
C THR A 163 -14.99 -2.02 -15.92
N SER A 164 -14.90 -2.35 -17.21
CA SER A 164 -13.60 -2.31 -17.91
C SER A 164 -13.23 -0.89 -18.35
N TYR A 165 -12.56 -0.15 -17.46
CA TYR A 165 -11.86 1.07 -17.84
C TYR A 165 -10.57 0.71 -18.61
N PRO A 166 -10.09 1.58 -19.53
CA PRO A 166 -8.78 1.37 -20.14
C PRO A 166 -7.69 1.36 -19.06
N TYR A 167 -6.65 0.56 -19.28
CA TYR A 167 -5.55 0.46 -18.33
C TYR A 167 -4.86 1.82 -18.13
N PRO A 168 -4.61 2.24 -16.88
CA PRO A 168 -3.88 3.46 -16.62
C PRO A 168 -2.43 3.27 -17.07
N LYS A 169 -1.91 4.25 -17.78
CA LYS A 169 -0.48 4.37 -18.02
C LYS A 169 0.04 5.48 -17.12
N ALA A 170 1.28 5.33 -16.65
CA ALA A 170 1.96 6.48 -16.08
C ALA A 170 2.00 7.54 -17.19
N ASP A 171 1.53 8.74 -16.91
CA ASP A 171 1.82 9.85 -17.80
C ASP A 171 3.34 9.89 -17.92
N ARG A 172 3.85 9.68 -19.14
CA ARG A 172 5.22 10.09 -19.45
C ARG A 172 5.18 11.60 -19.44
N GLY A 173 5.17 12.18 -18.24
CA GLY A 173 5.28 13.62 -18.06
C GLY A 173 6.52 14.04 -18.83
N GLY A 174 6.30 14.80 -19.89
CA GLY A 174 7.38 15.48 -20.57
C GLY A 174 8.19 16.23 -19.53
N ALA A 175 9.51 16.09 -19.62
CA ALA A 175 10.38 17.16 -19.19
C ALA A 175 9.92 18.41 -19.94
N VAL A 176 9.14 19.26 -19.28
CA VAL A 176 9.00 20.64 -19.69
C VAL A 176 10.08 21.38 -18.91
N ALA A 177 10.88 22.10 -19.69
CA ALA A 177 12.10 22.82 -19.36
C ALA A 177 12.02 23.70 -18.12
#